data_AF-A0A6L7YA21-F1
#
_entry.id   AF-A0A6L7YA21-F1
#
_cell.length_a   1.000
_cell.length_b   1.000
_cell.length_c   1.000
_cell.angle_alpha   90.00
_cell.angle_beta   90.00
_cell.angle_gamma   90.00
#
_symmetry.space_group_name_H-M   'P 1'
#
loop_
_entity.id
_entity.type
_entity.pdbx_description
1 polymer ?
#
loop_
_entity_poly.entity_id
_entity_poly.type
_entity_poly.pdbx_seq_one_letter_code
_entity_poly.pdbx_strand_id
1 'polypeptide(L)'
;MSPIERPTRASFYDSALDAADRHDFHVAREVEGLDDEVALLRLQLRRALAGRDGDVDPKVLHGGVRLLMQALLAQHRLSPKQAEHLGDAVANVLEEFGEVLGAARE
;
A
#
# COMPACT_ATOMS: atom_id res chain seq x y z
N MET A 1 -8.04 -42.44 12.47
CA MET A 1 -7.52 -41.09 12.21
C MET A 1 -8.71 -40.14 12.18
N SER A 2 -8.86 -39.27 13.17
CA SER A 2 -9.89 -38.23 13.15
C SER A 2 -9.55 -37.18 12.09
N PRO A 3 -10.54 -36.55 11.44
CA PRO A 3 -10.30 -35.50 10.45
C PRO A 3 -9.62 -34.32 11.14
N ILE A 4 -8.55 -33.78 10.55
CA ILE A 4 -7.96 -32.51 10.99
C ILE A 4 -8.95 -31.43 10.57
N GLU A 5 -9.76 -30.94 11.52
CA GLU A 5 -10.60 -29.75 11.30
C GLU A 5 -9.68 -28.59 10.92
N ARG A 6 -9.82 -28.08 9.69
CA ARG A 6 -9.07 -26.90 9.26
C ARG A 6 -9.68 -25.69 9.98
N PRO A 7 -8.89 -24.90 10.73
CA PRO A 7 -9.41 -23.71 11.36
C PRO A 7 -9.99 -22.76 10.30
N THR A 8 -11.14 -22.17 10.60
CA THR A 8 -11.70 -21.11 9.76
C THR A 8 -10.73 -19.92 9.70
N ARG A 9 -10.81 -19.07 8.68
CA ARG A 9 -9.92 -17.88 8.54
C ARG A 9 -9.90 -17.02 9.82
N ALA A 10 -11.03 -16.90 10.50
CA ALA A 10 -11.13 -16.18 11.78
C ALA A 10 -10.32 -16.88 12.90
N SER A 11 -10.41 -18.21 13.00
CA SER A 11 -9.68 -19.01 14.00
C SER A 11 -8.15 -18.96 13.82
N PHE A 12 -7.63 -18.72 12.61
CA PHE A 12 -6.19 -18.65 12.38
C PHE A 12 -5.58 -17.36 12.95
N TYR A 13 -6.13 -16.19 12.59
CA TYR A 13 -5.57 -14.92 13.04
C TYR A 13 -5.89 -14.63 14.52
N ASP A 14 -7.07 -15.03 15.02
CA ASP A 14 -7.43 -14.86 16.43
C ASP A 14 -6.50 -15.62 17.39
N SER A 15 -5.87 -16.71 16.93
CA SER A 15 -4.90 -17.48 17.74
C SER A 15 -3.47 -16.94 17.66
N ALA A 16 -3.18 -16.09 16.68
CA ALA A 16 -1.85 -15.50 16.45
C ALA A 16 -1.67 -14.09 17.05
N LEU A 17 -2.77 -13.42 17.41
CA LEU A 17 -2.78 -12.05 17.90
C LEU A 17 -2.91 -11.98 19.42
N ASP A 18 -2.32 -10.94 20.02
CA ASP A 18 -2.53 -10.65 21.44
C ASP A 18 -3.93 -10.03 21.69
N ALA A 19 -4.23 -9.63 22.92
CA ALA A 19 -5.56 -9.10 23.25
C ALA A 19 -5.84 -7.71 22.64
N ALA A 20 -4.81 -6.86 22.53
CA ALA A 20 -4.96 -5.52 21.95
C ALA A 20 -5.09 -5.62 20.43
N ASP A 21 -4.21 -6.40 19.80
CA ASP A 21 -4.20 -6.62 18.36
C ASP A 21 -5.50 -7.27 17.86
N ARG A 22 -6.13 -8.14 18.67
CA ARG A 22 -7.43 -8.75 18.33
C ARG A 22 -8.56 -7.72 18.20
N HIS A 23 -8.59 -6.73 19.09
CA HIS A 23 -9.60 -5.68 19.04
C HIS A 23 -9.43 -4.82 17.77
N ASP A 24 -8.20 -4.36 17.52
CA ASP A 24 -7.89 -3.53 16.36
C ASP A 24 -8.10 -4.30 15.05
N PHE A 25 -7.75 -5.59 15.02
CA PHE A 25 -8.02 -6.46 13.88
C PHE A 25 -9.51 -6.62 13.61
N HIS A 26 -10.35 -6.75 14.63
CA HIS A 26 -11.80 -6.80 14.45
C HIS A 26 -12.32 -5.50 13.84
N VAL A 27 -11.84 -4.34 14.30
CA VAL A 27 -12.24 -3.04 13.72
C VAL A 27 -11.76 -2.92 12.27
N ALA A 28 -10.51 -3.29 11.99
CA ALA A 28 -9.93 -3.26 10.65
C ALA A 28 -10.66 -4.20 9.67
N ARG A 29 -11.20 -5.33 10.16
CA ARG A 29 -11.98 -6.27 9.34
C ARG A 29 -13.31 -5.71 8.85
N GLU A 30 -13.89 -4.73 9.53
CA GLU A 30 -15.12 -4.05 9.11
C GLU A 30 -14.86 -3.03 8.00
N VAL A 31 -13.59 -2.66 7.77
CA VAL A 31 -13.18 -1.81 6.64
C VAL A 31 -13.01 -2.71 5.41
N GLU A 32 -13.91 -2.56 4.45
CA GLU A 32 -13.87 -3.32 3.19
C GLU A 32 -13.25 -2.50 2.05
N GLY A 33 -12.40 -3.15 1.26
CA GLY A 33 -11.85 -2.57 0.04
C GLY A 33 -10.50 -1.89 0.24
N LEU A 34 -10.10 -1.10 -0.76
CA LEU A 34 -8.85 -0.32 -0.76
C LEU A 34 -9.09 1.16 -1.13
N ASP A 35 -10.35 1.56 -1.33
CA ASP A 35 -10.70 2.89 -1.87
C ASP A 35 -10.27 4.01 -0.92
N ASP A 36 -10.62 3.88 0.35
CA ASP A 36 -10.32 4.87 1.37
C ASP A 36 -8.82 4.87 1.72
N GLU A 37 -8.16 3.71 1.71
CA GLU A 37 -6.72 3.56 1.92
C GLU A 37 -5.92 4.23 0.79
N VAL A 38 -6.35 4.02 -0.46
CA VAL A 38 -5.76 4.66 -1.64
C VAL A 38 -5.99 6.17 -1.58
N ALA A 39 -7.20 6.63 -1.24
CA ALA A 39 -7.51 8.05 -1.10
C ALA A 39 -6.65 8.71 -0.01
N LEU A 40 -6.51 8.05 1.14
CA LEU A 40 -5.69 8.52 2.25
C LEU A 40 -4.21 8.57 1.88
N LEU A 41 -3.68 7.53 1.22
CA LEU A 41 -2.28 7.49 0.78
C LEU A 41 -1.96 8.60 -0.23
N ARG A 42 -2.88 8.89 -1.18
CA ARG A 42 -2.75 10.04 -2.09
C ARG A 42 -2.68 11.37 -1.35
N LEU A 43 -3.53 11.56 -0.33
CA LEU A 43 -3.52 12.76 0.50
C LEU A 43 -2.20 12.92 1.23
N GLN A 44 -1.68 11.85 1.85
CA GLN A 44 -0.43 11.89 2.60
C GLN A 44 0.77 12.19 1.69
N LEU A 45 0.86 11.52 0.53
CA LEU A 45 1.91 11.81 -0.45
C LEU A 45 1.86 13.26 -0.94
N ARG A 46 0.66 13.80 -1.18
CA ARG A 46 0.50 15.20 -1.57
C ARG A 46 0.97 16.16 -0.49
N ARG A 47 0.71 15.86 0.79
CA ARG A 47 1.19 16.70 1.91
C ARG A 47 2.71 16.66 2.04
N ALA A 48 3.29 15.47 1.93
CA ALA A 48 4.74 15.25 1.94
C ALA A 48 5.44 16.02 0.80
N LEU A 49 4.94 15.89 -0.43
CA LEU A 49 5.48 16.61 -1.59
C LEU A 49 5.33 18.13 -1.49
N ALA A 50 4.27 18.60 -0.83
CA ALA A 50 4.02 20.02 -0.60
C ALA A 50 4.82 20.59 0.59
N GLY A 51 5.68 19.78 1.24
CA GLY A 51 6.45 20.18 2.42
C GLY A 51 5.60 20.52 3.65
N ARG A 52 4.33 20.08 3.69
CA ARG A 52 3.40 20.43 4.79
C ARG A 52 3.72 19.72 6.10
N ASP A 53 4.40 18.59 6.01
CA ASP A 53 4.78 17.75 7.16
C ASP A 53 6.31 17.80 7.41
N GLY A 54 7.00 18.81 6.86
CA GLY A 54 8.46 18.95 6.89
C GLY A 54 9.16 18.23 5.73
N ASP A 55 10.50 18.21 5.76
CA ASP A 55 11.31 17.49 4.77
C ASP A 55 11.15 15.98 5.00
N VAL A 56 10.59 15.31 4.00
CA VAL A 56 10.40 13.85 4.02
C VAL A 56 11.56 13.20 3.28
N ASP A 57 12.14 12.15 3.87
CA ASP A 57 13.19 11.35 3.22
C ASP A 57 12.71 10.89 1.83
N PRO A 58 13.45 11.17 0.75
CA PRO A 58 13.12 10.73 -0.60
C PRO A 58 12.83 9.23 -0.72
N LYS A 59 13.46 8.39 0.11
CA LYS A 59 13.19 6.94 0.15
C LYS A 59 11.79 6.62 0.66
N VAL A 60 11.29 7.39 1.62
CA VAL A 60 9.92 7.25 2.16
C VAL A 60 8.90 7.67 1.10
N LEU A 61 9.14 8.77 0.39
CA LEU A 61 8.31 9.20 -0.73
C LEU A 61 8.26 8.13 -1.84
N HIS A 62 9.40 7.60 -2.25
CA HIS A 62 9.48 6.54 -3.25
C HIS A 62 8.72 5.28 -2.79
N GLY A 63 8.90 4.86 -1.54
CA GLY A 63 8.17 3.73 -0.94
C GLY A 63 6.65 3.96 -0.92
N GLY A 64 6.21 5.17 -0.60
CA GLY A 64 4.79 5.52 -0.59
C GLY A 64 4.16 5.53 -1.98
N VAL A 65 4.86 6.05 -3.00
CA VAL A 65 4.40 5.99 -4.40
C VAL A 65 4.30 4.53 -4.87
N ARG A 66 5.30 3.71 -4.52
CA ARG A 66 5.27 2.26 -4.83
C ARG A 66 4.09 1.55 -4.17
N LEU A 67 3.80 1.86 -2.91
CA LEU A 67 2.65 1.28 -2.20
C LEU A 67 1.32 1.70 -2.85
N LEU A 68 1.20 2.96 -3.27
CA LEU A 68 0.00 3.47 -3.94
C LEU A 68 -0.27 2.72 -5.25
N MET A 69 0.77 2.42 -6.02
CA MET A 69 0.62 1.57 -7.20
C MET A 69 0.08 0.19 -6.86
N GLN A 70 0.70 -0.47 -5.88
CA GLN A 70 0.34 -1.84 -5.52
C GLN A 70 -1.11 -1.91 -5.02
N ALA A 71 -1.56 -0.91 -4.27
CA ALA A 71 -2.94 -0.78 -3.83
C ALA A 71 -3.91 -0.61 -5.03
N LEU A 72 -3.58 0.24 -6.01
CA LEU A 72 -4.39 0.41 -7.23
C LEU A 72 -4.45 -0.85 -8.09
N LEU A 73 -3.33 -1.55 -8.23
CA LEU A 73 -3.24 -2.84 -8.92
C LEU A 73 -4.17 -3.88 -8.27
N ALA A 74 -4.11 -3.97 -6.93
CA ALA A 74 -4.91 -4.90 -6.14
C ALA A 74 -6.40 -4.55 -6.19
N GLN A 75 -6.74 -3.28 -6.06
CA GLN A 75 -8.10 -2.76 -6.10
C GLN A 75 -8.80 -3.07 -7.42
N HIS A 76 -8.11 -2.86 -8.54
CA HIS A 76 -8.69 -3.07 -9.86
C HIS A 76 -8.64 -4.53 -10.34
N ARG A 77 -8.16 -5.46 -9.50
CA ARG A 77 -8.00 -6.91 -9.79
C ARG A 77 -7.44 -7.14 -11.20
N LEU A 78 -6.46 -6.32 -11.58
CA LEU A 78 -5.98 -6.25 -12.95
C LEU A 78 -5.43 -7.61 -13.38
N SER A 79 -5.70 -8.00 -14.63
CA SER A 79 -5.08 -9.19 -15.19
C SER A 79 -3.54 -9.04 -15.18
N PRO A 80 -2.76 -10.13 -15.16
CA PRO A 80 -1.29 -10.07 -15.11
C PRO A 80 -0.68 -9.14 -16.17
N LYS A 81 -1.25 -9.13 -17.38
CA LYS A 81 -0.83 -8.24 -18.47
C LYS A 81 -1.11 -6.75 -18.19
N GLN A 82 -2.24 -6.43 -17.55
CA GLN A 82 -2.55 -5.06 -17.15
C GLN A 82 -1.69 -4.60 -15.99
N ALA A 83 -1.30 -5.52 -15.09
CA ALA A 83 -0.39 -5.23 -14.00
C ALA A 83 1.04 -4.95 -14.49
N GLU A 84 1.51 -5.70 -15.50
CA GLU A 84 2.81 -5.50 -16.16
C GLU A 84 2.86 -4.12 -16.85
N HIS A 85 1.86 -3.79 -17.68
CA HIS A 85 1.79 -2.48 -18.33
C HIS A 85 1.72 -1.30 -17.35
N LEU A 86 1.00 -1.45 -16.22
CA LEU A 86 0.96 -0.40 -15.21
C LEU A 86 2.29 -0.31 -14.44
N GLY A 87 2.94 -1.45 -14.19
CA GLY A 87 4.29 -1.50 -13.60
C GLY A 87 5.31 -0.74 -14.46
N ASP A 88 5.31 -0.98 -15.77
CA ASP A 88 6.21 -0.30 -16.72
C ASP A 88 5.92 1.21 -16.80
N ALA A 89 4.64 1.58 -16.90
CA ALA A 89 4.24 2.98 -16.95
C ALA A 89 4.69 3.76 -15.71
N VAL A 90 4.62 3.13 -14.53
CA VAL A 90 5.04 3.80 -13.30
C VAL A 90 6.54 3.70 -13.06
N ALA A 91 7.21 2.64 -13.50
CA ALA A 91 8.68 2.60 -13.48
C ALA A 91 9.25 3.78 -14.28
N ASN A 92 8.71 4.02 -15.48
CA ASN A 92 9.08 5.17 -16.31
C ASN A 92 8.80 6.50 -15.60
N VAL A 93 7.61 6.65 -14.99
CA VAL A 93 7.28 7.86 -14.23
C VAL A 93 8.24 8.04 -13.04
N LEU A 94 8.54 7.00 -12.27
CA LEU A 94 9.48 7.06 -11.15
C LEU A 94 10.91 7.37 -11.59
N GLU A 95 11.33 6.88 -12.75
CA GLU A 95 12.64 7.17 -13.35
C GLU A 95 12.71 8.63 -13.79
N GLU A 96 11.68 9.14 -14.48
CA GLU A 96 11.53 10.55 -14.84
C GLU A 96 11.48 11.47 -13.60
N PHE A 97 10.78 11.06 -12.53
CA PHE A 97 10.80 11.78 -11.26
C PHE A 97 12.17 11.71 -10.57
N GLY A 98 12.89 10.59 -10.68
CA GLY A 98 14.26 10.43 -10.18
C GLY A 98 15.25 11.36 -10.89
N GLU A 99 15.10 11.52 -12.21
CA GLU A 99 15.85 12.49 -13.00
C GLU A 99 15.50 13.94 -12.61
N VAL A 100 14.22 14.27 -12.45
CA VAL A 100 13.78 15.61 -12.03
C VAL A 100 14.27 15.98 -10.62
N LEU A 101 14.26 15.03 -9.68
CA LEU A 101 14.76 15.25 -8.32
C LEU A 101 16.30 15.24 -8.25
N GLY A 102 16.98 14.55 -9.18
CA GLY A 102 18.43 14.59 -9.35
C GLY A 102 18.92 15.91 -9.97
N ALA A 103 18.20 16.42 -10.97
CA ALA A 103 18.50 17.68 -11.63
C ALA A 103 18.22 18.92 -10.76
N ALA A 104 17.35 18.81 -9.76
CA ALA A 104 17.12 19.88 -8.78
C ALA A 104 18.27 20.07 -7.77
N ARG A 105 19.34 19.26 -7.85
CA ARG A 105 20.52 19.28 -6.97
C ARG A 105 21.82 19.80 -7.64
N GLU A 106 21.77 20.26 -8.89
CA GLU A 106 22.87 20.98 -9.57
C GLU A 106 22.52 22.47 -9.76
#